data_AF-A0A428YDE9-F1
#
_entry.id   AF-A0A428YDE9-F1
#
_cell.length_a   1.000
_cell.length_b   1.000
_cell.length_c   1.000
_cell.angle_alpha   90.00
_cell.angle_beta   90.00
_cell.angle_gamma   90.00
#
_symmetry.space_group_name_H-M   'P 1'
#
loop_
_entity.id
_entity.type
_entity.pdbx_description
1 polymer ?
#
loop_
_entity_poly.entity_id
_entity_poly.type
_entity_poly.pdbx_seq_one_letter_code
_entity_poly.pdbx_strand_id
1 'polypeptide(L)'
;MVELTQVSKWTLEELPRQNRAILADDLSPVALTEAMCLDVLPMLPGPERLDRPQARQLLVNLGFAGASVARHFQERVPGGKEDPQRAFAGLVVGESAVPFQAYFAALADRTGTGHCHRDSYASLVRWNVGTVQVRLDGELLASLPGEFDDGRIRSYTGSRAEERFFLLVKRGEALETAVNDLLEPLTCAGTRLDAADAVLRVRLATALLQALRQLFLDFAALPPERSMPAEHFMDVFRQFAVHWLPDDIPPSGALDPEALKRDFLLGIGMAGYAGHVRRLFPALLAGERAAIEALMAQPTLPQRLLAALNVDAAALADLDLAGLRRLVGRHPALADWYGLLNEHARVAGAHLMLSKKFLFKPQRRRDEAGLGDQPLVSNRSGTTGMTETFLERLTRARREHVLAPLRPVLTGETVTNTPDAGVRSPSETAASVAVSLAARGGGQAMTVPPATTRG
;
A
#
# COMPACT_ATOMS: atom_id res chain seq x y z
N MET A 1 -11.34 22.31 19.02
CA MET A 1 -11.29 20.83 19.18
C MET A 1 -12.65 20.15 18.98
N VAL A 2 -13.77 20.75 19.43
CA VAL A 2 -15.12 20.17 19.25
C VAL A 2 -15.47 19.92 17.77
N GLU A 3 -15.02 20.79 16.86
CA GLU A 3 -15.33 20.72 15.42
C GLU A 3 -14.80 19.47 14.70
N LEU A 4 -13.53 19.10 14.89
CA LEU A 4 -12.93 17.93 14.22
C LEU A 4 -13.51 16.58 14.69
N THR A 5 -13.96 16.54 15.95
CA THR A 5 -14.61 15.36 16.53
C THR A 5 -15.98 15.15 15.88
N GLN A 6 -16.74 16.22 15.68
CA GLN A 6 -18.03 16.17 15.01
C GLN A 6 -17.92 15.75 13.54
N VAL A 7 -16.94 16.30 12.80
CA VAL A 7 -16.67 15.87 11.41
C VAL A 7 -16.30 14.40 11.36
N SER A 8 -15.42 13.95 12.26
CA SER A 8 -15.04 12.53 12.35
C SER A 8 -16.25 11.63 12.63
N LYS A 9 -17.13 12.04 13.55
CA LYS A 9 -18.37 11.31 13.85
C LYS A 9 -19.28 11.23 12.63
N TRP A 10 -19.48 12.34 11.94
CA TRP A 10 -20.28 12.40 10.72
C TRP A 10 -19.72 11.46 9.64
N THR A 11 -18.40 11.48 9.39
CA THR A 11 -17.75 10.57 8.44
C THR A 11 -17.87 9.10 8.85
N LEU A 12 -17.89 8.79 10.14
CA LEU A 12 -17.94 7.42 10.66
C LEU A 12 -19.36 6.82 10.73
N GLU A 13 -20.40 7.65 10.74
CA GLU A 13 -21.79 7.22 11.00
C GLU A 13 -22.71 7.65 9.86
N GLU A 14 -22.72 8.94 9.56
CA GLU A 14 -23.69 9.56 8.67
C GLU A 14 -23.32 9.38 7.20
N LEU A 15 -22.06 9.59 6.83
CA LEU A 15 -21.58 9.37 5.46
C LEU A 15 -21.85 7.92 4.98
N PRO A 16 -21.45 6.86 5.73
CA PRO A 16 -21.83 5.49 5.44
C PRO A 16 -23.34 5.27 5.27
N ARG A 17 -24.16 5.88 6.14
CA ARG A 17 -25.61 5.74 6.10
C ARG A 17 -26.17 6.31 4.80
N GLN A 18 -25.76 7.52 4.42
CA GLN A 18 -26.20 8.17 3.20
C GLN A 18 -25.70 7.45 1.95
N ASN A 19 -24.42 7.05 1.93
CA ASN A 19 -23.88 6.28 0.81
C ASN A 19 -24.66 4.98 0.56
N ARG A 20 -24.98 4.22 1.62
CA ARG A 20 -25.81 3.02 1.48
C ARG A 20 -27.22 3.33 0.97
N ALA A 21 -27.85 4.41 1.45
CA ALA A 21 -29.18 4.81 0.99
C ALA A 21 -29.18 5.24 -0.49
N ILE A 22 -28.16 5.99 -0.93
CA ILE A 22 -28.02 6.40 -2.35
C ILE A 22 -27.75 5.19 -3.23
N LEU A 23 -26.89 4.26 -2.80
CA LEU A 23 -26.61 3.01 -3.50
C LEU A 23 -27.85 2.11 -3.62
N ALA A 24 -28.78 2.21 -2.67
CA ALA A 24 -30.05 1.48 -2.66
C ALA A 24 -31.18 2.23 -3.38
N ASP A 25 -30.91 3.39 -4.01
CA ASP A 25 -31.90 4.29 -4.61
C ASP A 25 -32.96 4.85 -3.62
N ASP A 26 -32.72 4.74 -2.32
CA ASP A 26 -33.57 5.28 -1.25
C ASP A 26 -33.35 6.78 -1.02
N LEU A 27 -32.23 7.33 -1.51
CA LEU A 27 -31.85 8.73 -1.35
C LEU A 27 -31.21 9.29 -2.62
N SER A 28 -31.53 10.55 -2.94
CA SER A 28 -30.89 11.27 -4.06
C SER A 28 -29.44 11.63 -3.73
N PRO A 29 -28.49 11.59 -4.69
CA PRO A 29 -27.14 12.15 -4.53
C PRO A 29 -27.10 13.58 -3.99
N VAL A 30 -28.10 14.40 -4.32
CA VAL A 30 -28.21 15.80 -3.88
C VAL A 30 -28.27 15.89 -2.36
N ALA A 31 -28.91 14.92 -1.70
CA ALA A 31 -29.01 14.90 -0.24
C ALA A 31 -27.64 14.80 0.45
N LEU A 32 -26.65 14.15 -0.18
CA LEU A 32 -25.28 14.10 0.36
C LEU A 32 -24.62 15.48 0.34
N THR A 33 -24.76 16.20 -0.78
CA THR A 33 -24.23 17.56 -0.88
C THR A 33 -24.95 18.53 0.06
N GLU A 34 -26.27 18.40 0.22
CA GLU A 34 -27.06 19.19 1.17
C GLU A 34 -26.63 18.93 2.62
N ALA A 35 -26.48 17.66 3.02
CA ALA A 35 -26.02 17.30 4.35
C ALA A 35 -24.60 17.81 4.62
N MET A 36 -23.69 17.74 3.65
CA MET A 36 -22.37 18.35 3.79
C MET A 36 -22.46 19.87 4.01
N CYS A 37 -23.28 20.58 3.22
CA CYS A 37 -23.47 22.02 3.33
C CYS A 37 -24.13 22.46 4.65
N LEU A 38 -24.94 21.61 5.28
CA LEU A 38 -25.61 21.93 6.54
C LEU A 38 -24.79 21.51 7.76
N ASP A 39 -24.23 20.30 7.74
CA ASP A 39 -23.73 19.65 8.95
C ASP A 39 -22.20 19.63 9.07
N VAL A 40 -21.47 19.87 7.98
CA VAL A 40 -20.00 19.68 7.92
C VAL A 40 -19.27 20.94 7.51
N LEU A 41 -19.56 21.48 6.31
CA LEU A 41 -18.76 22.55 5.71
C LEU A 41 -18.82 23.89 6.45
N PRO A 42 -19.95 24.33 7.04
CA PRO A 42 -20.03 25.61 7.76
C PRO A 42 -19.17 25.67 9.03
N MET A 43 -18.90 24.52 9.64
CA MET A 43 -18.23 24.41 10.93
C MET A 43 -16.72 24.12 10.83
N LEU A 44 -16.17 24.06 9.61
CA LEU A 44 -14.75 23.77 9.43
C LEU A 44 -13.89 25.02 9.73
N PRO A 45 -12.79 24.88 10.48
CA PRO A 45 -11.87 25.98 10.73
C PRO A 45 -11.06 26.31 9.47
N GLY A 46 -10.56 27.54 9.37
CA GLY A 46 -9.57 27.90 8.36
C GLY A 46 -8.31 27.01 8.44
N PRO A 47 -7.70 26.59 7.31
CA PRO A 47 -6.54 25.69 7.31
C PRO A 47 -5.36 26.20 8.14
N GLU A 48 -5.17 27.51 8.21
CA GLU A 48 -4.13 28.18 9.00
C GLU A 48 -4.27 27.96 10.51
N ARG A 49 -5.47 27.64 11.00
CA ARG A 49 -5.77 27.39 12.42
C ARG A 49 -5.49 25.95 12.85
N LEU A 50 -5.23 25.05 11.89
CA LEU A 50 -4.96 23.65 12.16
C LEU A 50 -3.46 23.40 12.26
N ASP A 51 -3.04 22.51 13.16
CA ASP A 51 -1.70 21.93 13.07
C ASP A 51 -1.62 20.86 11.95
N ARG A 52 -0.42 20.32 11.71
CA ARG A 52 -0.21 19.33 10.63
C ARG A 52 -1.01 18.03 10.87
N PRO A 53 -0.98 17.40 12.05
CA PRO A 53 -1.83 16.23 12.34
C PRO A 53 -3.33 16.49 12.14
N GLN A 54 -3.84 17.61 12.65
CA GLN A 54 -5.24 17.99 12.50
C GLN A 54 -5.62 18.20 11.04
N ALA A 55 -4.75 18.83 10.24
CA ALA A 55 -4.97 18.98 8.80
C ALA A 55 -5.03 17.62 8.09
N ARG A 56 -4.17 16.65 8.46
CA ARG A 56 -4.23 15.29 7.91
C ARG A 56 -5.50 14.54 8.31
N GLN A 57 -5.90 14.60 9.58
CA GLN A 57 -7.17 14.02 10.04
C GLN A 57 -8.35 14.58 9.25
N LEU A 58 -8.39 15.90 9.06
CA LEU A 58 -9.45 16.54 8.30
C LEU A 58 -9.41 16.14 6.81
N LEU A 59 -8.22 16.03 6.20
CA LEU A 59 -8.07 15.51 4.84
C LEU A 59 -8.57 14.07 4.68
N VAL A 60 -8.36 13.19 5.67
CA VAL A 60 -8.94 11.84 5.61
C VAL A 60 -10.46 11.94 5.57
N ASN A 61 -11.06 12.66 6.52
CA ASN A 61 -12.52 12.75 6.63
C ASN A 61 -13.16 13.38 5.38
N LEU A 62 -12.60 14.51 4.91
CA LEU A 62 -13.08 15.19 3.70
C LEU A 62 -12.75 14.43 2.42
N GLY A 63 -11.69 13.60 2.42
CA GLY A 63 -11.36 12.72 1.31
C GLY A 63 -12.46 11.69 1.06
N PHE A 64 -12.93 11.01 2.12
CA PHE A 64 -14.06 10.08 2.04
C PHE A 64 -15.35 10.77 1.58
N ALA A 65 -15.64 11.96 2.11
CA ALA A 65 -16.82 12.73 1.73
C ALA A 65 -16.76 13.20 0.26
N GLY A 66 -15.64 13.79 -0.14
CA GLY A 66 -15.43 14.28 -1.50
C GLY A 66 -15.45 13.17 -2.56
N ALA A 67 -14.85 12.01 -2.27
CA ALA A 67 -14.91 10.85 -3.16
C ALA A 67 -16.33 10.30 -3.29
N SER A 68 -17.12 10.36 -2.23
CA SER A 68 -18.55 9.97 -2.26
C SER A 68 -19.38 10.93 -3.12
N VAL A 69 -19.18 12.25 -2.97
CA VAL A 69 -19.81 13.27 -3.82
C VAL A 69 -19.43 13.06 -5.29
N ALA A 70 -18.14 12.92 -5.58
CA ALA A 70 -17.64 12.72 -6.94
C ALA A 70 -18.21 11.44 -7.57
N ARG A 71 -18.22 10.32 -6.83
CA ARG A 71 -18.79 9.04 -7.29
C ARG A 71 -20.24 9.23 -7.72
N HIS A 72 -21.09 9.69 -6.80
CA HIS A 72 -22.53 9.74 -7.04
C HIS A 72 -22.90 10.76 -8.12
N PHE A 73 -22.17 11.87 -8.21
CA PHE A 73 -22.32 12.83 -9.30
C PHE A 73 -22.00 12.18 -10.65
N GLN A 74 -20.84 11.54 -10.79
CA GLN A 74 -20.42 10.90 -12.03
C GLN A 74 -21.33 9.73 -12.43
N GLU A 75 -21.99 9.09 -11.46
CA GLU A 75 -22.90 7.97 -11.71
C GLU A 75 -24.23 8.44 -12.27
N ARG A 76 -24.74 9.57 -11.76
CA ARG A 76 -26.13 9.99 -11.98
C ARG A 76 -26.29 11.20 -12.89
N VAL A 77 -25.24 11.99 -13.11
CA VAL A 77 -25.31 13.22 -13.90
C VAL A 77 -24.73 13.00 -15.30
N PRO A 78 -25.50 13.27 -16.37
CA PRO A 78 -24.98 13.22 -17.75
C PRO A 78 -23.77 14.15 -17.94
N GLY A 79 -22.73 13.63 -18.58
CA GLY A 79 -21.47 14.37 -18.74
C GLY A 79 -20.60 14.43 -17.47
N GLY A 80 -21.00 13.73 -16.40
CA GLY A 80 -20.33 13.85 -15.11
C GLY A 80 -18.90 13.32 -15.12
N LYS A 81 -18.59 12.30 -15.92
CA LYS A 81 -17.25 11.70 -16.02
C LYS A 81 -16.29 12.56 -16.84
N GLU A 82 -16.83 13.26 -17.83
CA GLU A 82 -16.11 14.17 -18.70
C GLU A 82 -15.71 15.44 -17.93
N ASP A 83 -16.57 15.89 -17.00
CA ASP A 83 -16.36 17.07 -16.15
C ASP A 83 -16.48 16.76 -14.65
N PRO A 84 -15.62 15.91 -14.07
CA PRO A 84 -15.74 15.45 -12.68
C PRO A 84 -15.68 16.58 -11.65
N GLN A 85 -14.99 17.69 -11.97
CA GLN A 85 -14.86 18.86 -11.10
C GLN A 85 -16.21 19.52 -10.78
N ARG A 86 -17.23 19.34 -11.65
CA ARG A 86 -18.57 19.89 -11.44
C ARG A 86 -19.29 19.27 -10.24
N ALA A 87 -18.85 18.10 -9.77
CA ALA A 87 -19.40 17.45 -8.59
C ALA A 87 -19.34 18.34 -7.33
N PHE A 88 -18.38 19.27 -7.28
CA PHE A 88 -18.14 20.14 -6.12
C PHE A 88 -18.72 21.55 -6.30
N ALA A 89 -19.43 21.81 -7.40
CA ALA A 89 -20.01 23.11 -7.66
C ALA A 89 -21.04 23.47 -6.56
N GLY A 90 -20.89 24.66 -5.96
CA GLY A 90 -21.76 25.13 -4.88
C GLY A 90 -21.38 24.64 -3.48
N LEU A 91 -20.41 23.72 -3.34
CA LEU A 91 -19.88 23.35 -2.03
C LEU A 91 -18.88 24.41 -1.56
N VAL A 92 -19.23 25.10 -0.48
CA VAL A 92 -18.43 26.18 0.12
C VAL A 92 -18.18 25.93 1.60
N VAL A 93 -17.02 26.37 2.09
CA VAL A 93 -16.52 26.10 3.44
C VAL A 93 -16.46 27.37 4.27
N GLY A 94 -17.00 27.29 5.49
CA GLY A 94 -16.98 28.36 6.48
C GLY A 94 -17.71 29.64 6.07
N GLU A 95 -17.64 30.66 6.93
CA GLU A 95 -18.31 31.95 6.72
C GLU A 95 -17.79 32.71 5.48
N SER A 96 -16.52 32.55 5.15
CA SER A 96 -15.89 33.16 3.96
C SER A 96 -16.29 32.48 2.65
N ALA A 97 -17.12 31.43 2.70
CA ALA A 97 -17.62 30.70 1.55
C ALA A 97 -16.53 30.24 0.56
N VAL A 98 -15.43 29.68 1.09
CA VAL A 98 -14.30 29.21 0.27
C VAL A 98 -14.73 27.96 -0.52
N PRO A 99 -14.53 27.87 -1.85
CA PRO A 99 -14.88 26.67 -2.61
C PRO A 99 -14.21 25.41 -2.05
N PHE A 100 -14.95 24.30 -1.96
CA PHE A 100 -14.48 23.06 -1.34
C PHE A 100 -13.12 22.57 -1.88
N GLN A 101 -12.92 22.57 -3.20
CA GLN A 101 -11.66 22.14 -3.80
C GLN A 101 -10.49 23.05 -3.41
N ALA A 102 -10.71 24.36 -3.33
CA ALA A 102 -9.69 25.32 -2.90
C ALA A 102 -9.35 25.15 -1.41
N TYR A 103 -10.36 24.90 -0.57
CA TYR A 103 -10.17 24.59 0.85
C TYR A 103 -9.41 23.27 1.04
N PHE A 104 -9.76 22.22 0.30
CA PHE A 104 -9.06 20.93 0.33
C PHE A 104 -7.59 21.07 -0.10
N ALA A 105 -7.32 21.83 -1.17
CA ALA A 105 -5.96 22.13 -1.61
C ALA A 105 -5.15 22.85 -0.52
N ALA A 106 -5.73 23.87 0.11
CA ALA A 106 -5.08 24.58 1.22
C ALA A 106 -4.83 23.69 2.44
N LEU A 107 -5.73 22.73 2.75
CA LEU A 107 -5.49 21.71 3.77
C LEU A 107 -4.35 20.77 3.38
N ALA A 108 -4.32 20.30 2.13
CA ALA A 108 -3.26 19.43 1.61
C ALA A 108 -1.89 20.13 1.74
N ASP A 109 -1.81 21.40 1.37
CA ASP A 109 -0.59 22.21 1.52
C ASP A 109 -0.23 22.39 3.00
N ARG A 110 -1.22 22.61 3.88
CA ARG A 110 -1.03 22.79 5.32
C ARG A 110 -0.35 21.59 6.00
N THR A 111 -0.55 20.38 5.49
CA THR A 111 0.12 19.17 6.01
C THR A 111 1.65 19.26 5.92
N GLY A 112 2.17 20.04 4.97
CA GLY A 112 3.59 20.13 4.65
C GLY A 112 4.19 18.84 4.06
N THR A 113 3.37 17.88 3.61
CA THR A 113 3.85 16.60 3.07
C THR A 113 3.90 16.57 1.54
N GLY A 114 3.43 17.64 0.87
CA GLY A 114 3.24 17.67 -0.58
C GLY A 114 2.18 16.66 -1.06
N HIS A 115 1.14 16.47 -0.25
CA HIS A 115 -0.05 15.69 -0.58
C HIS A 115 -0.78 16.32 -1.77
N CYS A 116 -1.38 15.50 -2.64
CA CYS A 116 -2.15 16.01 -3.78
C CYS A 116 -3.46 16.69 -3.33
N HIS A 117 -4.07 17.47 -4.21
CA HIS A 117 -5.27 18.27 -3.90
C HIS A 117 -6.58 17.46 -4.02
N ARG A 118 -6.53 16.16 -3.73
CA ARG A 118 -7.65 15.21 -3.66
C ARG A 118 -7.33 14.12 -2.62
N ASP A 119 -8.26 13.19 -2.37
CA ASP A 119 -7.93 11.97 -1.62
C ASP A 119 -6.84 11.14 -2.31
N SER A 120 -6.01 10.46 -1.53
CA SER A 120 -4.85 9.71 -2.01
C SER A 120 -4.69 8.38 -1.27
N TYR A 121 -3.76 7.52 -1.71
CA TYR A 121 -3.40 6.32 -0.97
C TYR A 121 -2.97 6.65 0.48
N ALA A 122 -2.24 7.75 0.67
CA ALA A 122 -1.79 8.18 2.00
C ALA A 122 -2.98 8.54 2.91
N SER A 123 -3.95 9.33 2.44
CA SER A 123 -5.11 9.69 3.26
C SER A 123 -6.10 8.53 3.44
N LEU A 124 -6.29 7.71 2.41
CA LEU A 124 -7.29 6.64 2.41
C LEU A 124 -6.88 5.43 3.25
N VAL A 125 -5.58 5.07 3.23
CA VAL A 125 -5.05 3.89 3.90
C VAL A 125 -4.15 4.28 5.07
N ARG A 126 -3.05 4.99 4.78
CA ARG A 126 -1.98 5.19 5.76
C ARG A 126 -2.45 6.03 6.95
N TRP A 127 -3.08 7.18 6.70
CA TRP A 127 -3.52 8.06 7.78
C TRP A 127 -4.83 7.61 8.41
N ASN A 128 -5.69 6.94 7.65
CA ASN A 128 -6.99 6.44 8.10
C ASN A 128 -6.89 5.29 9.11
N VAL A 129 -6.11 4.26 8.80
CA VAL A 129 -5.94 3.11 9.70
C VAL A 129 -4.97 3.50 10.81
N GLY A 130 -5.33 3.17 12.06
CA GLY A 130 -4.48 3.41 13.23
C GLY A 130 -3.09 2.80 13.09
N THR A 131 -2.17 3.22 13.96
CA THR A 131 -0.76 2.81 13.91
C THR A 131 -0.59 1.30 13.92
N VAL A 132 0.14 0.78 12.94
CA VAL A 132 0.51 -0.64 12.83
C VAL A 132 1.98 -0.80 13.21
N GLN A 133 2.26 -1.80 14.05
CA GLN A 133 3.61 -2.17 14.47
C GLN A 133 3.97 -3.54 13.93
N VAL A 134 5.21 -3.66 13.44
CA VAL A 134 5.84 -4.92 13.04
C VAL A 134 6.88 -5.28 14.09
N ARG A 135 6.74 -6.48 14.65
CA ARG A 135 7.68 -7.04 15.62
C ARG A 135 8.34 -8.30 15.07
N LEU A 136 9.62 -8.44 15.35
CA LEU A 136 10.42 -9.62 15.05
C LEU A 136 10.92 -10.18 16.37
N ASP A 137 10.56 -11.42 16.68
CA ASP A 137 10.92 -12.08 17.95
C ASP A 137 10.57 -11.24 19.20
N GLY A 138 9.48 -10.47 19.10
CA GLY A 138 8.99 -9.57 20.15
C GLY A 138 9.56 -8.15 20.10
N GLU A 139 10.67 -7.91 19.42
CA GLU A 139 11.29 -6.58 19.27
C GLU A 139 10.57 -5.74 18.22
N LEU A 140 10.36 -4.44 18.49
CA LEU A 140 9.75 -3.52 17.54
C LEU A 140 10.74 -3.20 16.42
N LEU A 141 10.41 -3.63 15.19
CA LEU A 141 11.26 -3.41 14.03
C LEU A 141 10.81 -2.17 13.23
N ALA A 142 9.51 -2.03 13.00
CA ALA A 142 8.95 -0.88 12.29
C ALA A 142 7.58 -0.47 12.85
N SER A 143 7.24 0.80 12.66
CA SER A 143 5.96 1.37 13.04
C SER A 143 5.45 2.28 11.93
N LEU A 144 4.30 1.95 11.37
CA LEU A 144 3.64 2.75 10.35
C LEU A 144 2.49 3.55 10.98
N PRO A 145 2.68 4.86 11.25
CA PRO A 145 1.73 5.66 12.02
C PRO A 145 0.40 5.87 11.28
N GLY A 146 -0.69 5.92 12.04
CA GLY A 146 -1.99 6.45 11.61
C GLY A 146 -2.26 7.81 12.26
N GLU A 147 -3.25 8.55 11.74
CA GLU A 147 -3.63 9.86 12.28
C GLU A 147 -4.82 9.76 13.26
N PHE A 148 -5.41 8.57 13.42
CA PHE A 148 -6.52 8.31 14.35
C PHE A 148 -6.15 7.26 15.40
N ASP A 149 -6.50 7.55 16.66
CA ASP A 149 -6.31 6.68 17.84
C ASP A 149 -7.63 6.15 18.41
N ASP A 150 -8.76 6.53 17.82
CA ASP A 150 -10.11 6.09 18.22
C ASP A 150 -10.39 4.62 17.91
N GLY A 151 -9.46 3.90 17.29
CA GLY A 151 -9.59 2.49 16.94
C GLY A 151 -10.65 2.19 15.87
N ARG A 152 -11.13 3.21 15.15
CA ARG A 152 -12.09 3.08 14.06
C ARG A 152 -11.44 3.39 12.72
N ILE A 153 -11.84 2.65 11.69
CA ILE A 153 -11.39 2.86 10.31
C ILE A 153 -12.53 3.55 9.57
N ARG A 154 -12.27 4.72 8.98
CA ARG A 154 -13.24 5.40 8.12
C ARG A 154 -13.40 4.58 6.85
N SER A 155 -14.65 4.49 6.37
CA SER A 155 -15.01 3.69 5.20
C SER A 155 -16.16 4.36 4.46
N TYR A 156 -16.35 4.02 3.19
CA TYR A 156 -17.37 4.65 2.36
C TYR A 156 -18.76 4.17 2.76
N THR A 157 -18.92 2.88 3.04
CA THR A 157 -20.23 2.29 3.31
C THR A 157 -20.38 1.77 4.74
N GLY A 158 -19.37 1.96 5.61
CA GLY A 158 -19.42 1.42 6.98
C GLY A 158 -19.34 -0.10 7.04
N SER A 159 -18.99 -0.75 5.92
CA SER A 159 -18.95 -2.21 5.86
C SER A 159 -17.67 -2.75 6.51
N ARG A 160 -17.81 -3.84 7.27
CA ARG A 160 -16.65 -4.56 7.83
C ARG A 160 -15.73 -5.14 6.75
N ALA A 161 -16.20 -5.27 5.51
CA ALA A 161 -15.38 -5.71 4.40
C ALA A 161 -14.37 -4.62 4.02
N GLU A 162 -14.83 -3.37 3.87
CA GLU A 162 -13.97 -2.21 3.58
C GLU A 162 -12.91 -2.00 4.68
N GLU A 163 -13.32 -2.04 5.95
CA GLU A 163 -12.40 -1.91 7.10
C GLU A 163 -11.30 -2.98 7.07
N ARG A 164 -11.68 -4.24 6.78
CA ARG A 164 -10.74 -5.36 6.68
C ARG A 164 -9.79 -5.21 5.50
N PHE A 165 -10.27 -4.69 4.38
CA PHE A 165 -9.43 -4.40 3.23
C PHE A 165 -8.41 -3.29 3.54
N PHE A 166 -8.83 -2.17 4.12
CA PHE A 166 -7.90 -1.11 4.54
C PHE A 166 -6.86 -1.61 5.54
N LEU A 167 -7.28 -2.41 6.52
CA LEU A 167 -6.36 -3.01 7.48
C LEU A 167 -5.37 -3.97 6.82
N LEU A 168 -5.80 -4.77 5.84
CA LEU A 168 -4.91 -5.64 5.05
C LEU A 168 -3.82 -4.81 4.37
N VAL A 169 -4.22 -3.76 3.65
CA VAL A 169 -3.30 -2.92 2.89
C VAL A 169 -2.31 -2.23 3.82
N LYS A 170 -2.78 -1.61 4.92
CA LYS A 170 -1.93 -0.96 5.92
C LYS A 170 -0.92 -1.92 6.57
N ARG A 171 -1.35 -3.15 6.90
CA ARG A 171 -0.46 -4.19 7.45
C ARG A 171 0.58 -4.64 6.42
N GLY A 172 0.17 -4.75 5.16
CA GLY A 172 1.07 -5.02 4.05
C GLY A 172 2.16 -3.96 3.96
N GLU A 173 1.76 -2.70 3.84
CA GLU A 173 2.68 -1.55 3.77
C GLU A 173 3.62 -1.50 4.98
N ALA A 174 3.14 -1.76 6.21
CA ALA A 174 4.01 -1.77 7.40
C ALA A 174 5.09 -2.85 7.35
N LEU A 175 4.76 -4.05 6.83
CA LEU A 175 5.75 -5.10 6.59
C LEU A 175 6.74 -4.69 5.49
N GLU A 176 6.26 -4.02 4.44
CA GLU A 176 7.11 -3.51 3.38
C GLU A 176 8.06 -2.41 3.86
N THR A 177 7.60 -1.50 4.73
CA THR A 177 8.45 -0.52 5.43
C THR A 177 9.55 -1.24 6.21
N ALA A 178 9.19 -2.25 7.02
CA ALA A 178 10.17 -3.01 7.80
C ALA A 178 11.23 -3.70 6.93
N VAL A 179 10.84 -4.22 5.76
CA VAL A 179 11.77 -4.78 4.77
C VAL A 179 12.72 -3.69 4.26
N ASN A 180 12.19 -2.54 3.84
CA ASN A 180 12.99 -1.48 3.27
C ASN A 180 13.91 -0.83 4.32
N ASP A 181 13.49 -0.68 5.58
CA ASP A 181 14.33 -0.19 6.70
C ASP A 181 15.56 -1.09 6.93
N LEU A 182 15.45 -2.40 6.65
CA LEU A 182 16.60 -3.31 6.71
C LEU A 182 17.53 -3.20 5.49
N LEU A 183 16.97 -2.93 4.30
CA LEU A 183 17.68 -2.98 3.03
C LEU A 183 18.27 -1.62 2.60
N GLU A 184 17.61 -0.51 2.89
CA GLU A 184 18.08 0.83 2.50
C GLU A 184 19.46 1.19 3.04
N PRO A 185 19.82 0.88 4.31
CA PRO A 185 21.18 1.12 4.80
C PRO A 185 22.26 0.42 3.95
N LEU A 186 21.91 -0.69 3.29
CA LEU A 186 22.83 -1.42 2.43
C LEU A 186 23.16 -0.64 1.14
N THR A 187 22.39 0.39 0.79
CA THR A 187 22.65 1.29 -0.35
C THR A 187 23.87 2.19 -0.15
N CYS A 188 24.30 2.41 1.10
CA CYS A 188 25.43 3.28 1.40
C CYS A 188 26.73 2.82 0.72
N ALA A 189 27.51 3.79 0.23
CA ALA A 189 28.83 3.56 -0.35
C ALA A 189 29.78 2.91 0.68
N GLY A 190 30.60 1.96 0.25
CA GLY A 190 31.52 1.22 1.12
C GLY A 190 30.89 0.06 1.90
N THR A 191 29.56 -0.07 1.94
CA THR A 191 28.90 -1.23 2.57
C THR A 191 29.22 -2.51 1.83
N ARG A 192 29.77 -3.50 2.57
CA ARG A 192 30.04 -4.85 2.06
C ARG A 192 28.79 -5.71 2.12
N LEU A 193 28.26 -6.08 0.96
CA LEU A 193 27.01 -6.84 0.83
C LEU A 193 27.18 -8.36 1.07
N ASP A 194 28.42 -8.81 1.19
CA ASP A 194 28.82 -10.18 1.54
C ASP A 194 29.18 -10.33 3.03
N ALA A 195 29.20 -9.23 3.79
CA ALA A 195 29.50 -9.25 5.22
C ALA A 195 28.36 -9.85 6.04
N ALA A 196 28.68 -10.37 7.22
CA ALA A 196 27.72 -11.05 8.10
C ALA A 196 26.51 -10.17 8.47
N ASP A 197 26.71 -8.88 8.75
CA ASP A 197 25.61 -7.94 9.06
C ASP A 197 24.66 -7.75 7.86
N ALA A 198 25.21 -7.57 6.65
CA ALA A 198 24.40 -7.44 5.44
C ALA A 198 23.61 -8.72 5.16
N VAL A 199 24.24 -9.89 5.30
CA VAL A 199 23.58 -11.19 5.16
C VAL A 199 22.49 -11.38 6.20
N LEU A 200 22.72 -10.99 7.46
CA LEU A 200 21.70 -11.04 8.50
C LEU A 200 20.49 -10.18 8.13
N ARG A 201 20.69 -8.93 7.72
CA ARG A 201 19.61 -8.04 7.25
C ARG A 201 18.82 -8.64 6.09
N VAL A 202 19.50 -9.26 5.13
CA VAL A 202 18.88 -9.96 3.99
C VAL A 202 18.01 -11.13 4.44
N ARG A 203 18.47 -11.93 5.42
CA ARG A 203 17.68 -13.03 5.99
C ARG A 203 16.44 -12.51 6.72
N LEU A 204 16.59 -11.47 7.52
CA LEU A 204 15.46 -10.85 8.23
C LEU A 204 14.45 -10.24 7.24
N ALA A 205 14.91 -9.53 6.22
CA ALA A 205 14.07 -9.01 5.15
C ALA A 205 13.33 -10.14 4.41
N THR A 206 13.98 -11.28 4.20
CA THR A 206 13.35 -12.47 3.61
C THR A 206 12.22 -13.01 4.49
N ALA A 207 12.43 -13.12 5.81
CA ALA A 207 11.40 -13.56 6.75
C ALA A 207 10.19 -12.62 6.78
N LEU A 208 10.41 -11.30 6.70
CA LEU A 208 9.33 -10.31 6.61
C LEU A 208 8.53 -10.42 5.30
N LEU A 209 9.20 -10.68 4.17
CA LEU A 209 8.51 -10.94 2.90
C LEU A 209 7.70 -12.25 2.94
N GLN A 210 8.19 -13.29 3.64
CA GLN A 210 7.40 -14.49 3.88
C GLN A 210 6.14 -14.18 4.70
N ALA A 211 6.26 -13.37 5.75
CA ALA A 211 5.12 -12.93 6.55
C ALA A 211 4.11 -12.10 5.72
N LEU A 212 4.61 -11.21 4.85
CA LEU A 212 3.76 -10.43 3.92
C LEU A 212 3.03 -11.32 2.93
N ARG A 213 3.73 -12.30 2.36
CA ARG A 213 3.11 -13.29 1.48
C ARG A 213 2.03 -14.07 2.24
N GLN A 214 2.32 -14.52 3.46
CA GLN A 214 1.36 -15.26 4.27
C GLN A 214 0.14 -14.41 4.59
N LEU A 215 0.30 -13.13 4.92
CA LEU A 215 -0.79 -12.18 5.12
C LEU A 215 -1.74 -12.13 3.90
N PHE A 216 -1.18 -12.07 2.68
CA PHE A 216 -1.98 -12.09 1.45
C PHE A 216 -2.67 -13.44 1.21
N LEU A 217 -1.98 -14.54 1.46
CA LEU A 217 -2.55 -15.88 1.29
C LEU A 217 -3.67 -16.15 2.30
N ASP A 218 -3.50 -15.75 3.56
CA ASP A 218 -4.50 -15.89 4.62
C ASP A 218 -5.76 -15.09 4.26
N PHE A 219 -5.60 -13.84 3.83
CA PHE A 219 -6.73 -13.04 3.40
C PHE A 219 -7.45 -13.65 2.20
N ALA A 220 -6.70 -14.21 1.24
CA ALA A 220 -7.27 -14.91 0.10
C ALA A 220 -7.94 -16.25 0.45
N ALA A 221 -7.54 -16.90 1.54
CA ALA A 221 -8.14 -18.15 2.00
C ALA A 221 -9.44 -17.93 2.78
N LEU A 222 -9.65 -16.73 3.34
CA LEU A 222 -10.87 -16.41 4.06
C LEU A 222 -12.11 -16.49 3.15
N PRO A 223 -13.26 -16.93 3.71
CA PRO A 223 -14.53 -16.86 3.00
C PRO A 223 -14.95 -15.39 2.77
N PRO A 224 -15.80 -15.10 1.76
CA PRO A 224 -16.18 -13.73 1.38
C PRO A 224 -16.69 -12.87 2.55
N GLU A 225 -17.45 -13.45 3.48
CA GLU A 225 -18.06 -12.76 4.64
C GLU A 225 -17.01 -12.34 5.69
N ARG A 226 -15.85 -13.02 5.67
CA ARG A 226 -14.72 -12.75 6.57
C ARG A 226 -13.59 -11.97 5.90
N SER A 227 -13.63 -11.80 4.59
CA SER A 227 -12.73 -10.99 3.78
C SER A 227 -13.51 -9.82 3.16
N MET A 228 -13.60 -9.80 1.83
CA MET A 228 -14.41 -8.88 1.04
C MET A 228 -14.99 -9.64 -0.15
N PRO A 229 -16.31 -9.67 -0.36
CA PRO A 229 -16.91 -10.24 -1.56
C PRO A 229 -16.39 -9.55 -2.82
N ALA A 230 -16.13 -10.30 -3.89
CA ALA A 230 -15.60 -9.73 -5.13
C ALA A 230 -16.58 -8.75 -5.78
N GLU A 231 -17.87 -9.06 -5.72
CA GLU A 231 -18.95 -8.18 -6.19
C GLU A 231 -18.95 -6.87 -5.41
N HIS A 232 -18.83 -6.91 -4.08
CA HIS A 232 -18.74 -5.69 -3.27
C HIS A 232 -17.48 -4.88 -3.59
N PHE A 233 -16.33 -5.55 -3.79
CA PHE A 233 -15.10 -4.88 -4.21
C PHE A 233 -15.30 -4.15 -5.55
N MET A 234 -15.85 -4.84 -6.55
CA MET A 234 -15.99 -4.34 -7.92
C MET A 234 -17.09 -3.30 -8.08
N ASP A 235 -18.25 -3.51 -7.46
CA ASP A 235 -19.47 -2.74 -7.75
C ASP A 235 -19.69 -1.59 -6.77
N VAL A 236 -19.06 -1.67 -5.60
CA VAL A 236 -19.26 -0.68 -4.53
C VAL A 236 -17.94 -0.01 -4.19
N PHE A 237 -17.03 -0.74 -3.55
CA PHE A 237 -15.85 -0.15 -2.91
C PHE A 237 -14.92 0.55 -3.91
N ARG A 238 -14.54 -0.15 -4.99
CA ARG A 238 -13.68 0.41 -6.03
C ARG A 238 -14.31 1.60 -6.75
N GLN A 239 -15.63 1.65 -6.84
CA GLN A 239 -16.34 2.69 -7.58
C GLN A 239 -16.27 4.07 -6.89
N PHE A 240 -15.72 4.16 -5.66
CA PHE A 240 -15.38 5.44 -5.03
C PHE A 240 -14.03 6.01 -5.49
N ALA A 241 -13.17 5.23 -6.13
CA ALA A 241 -11.88 5.69 -6.65
C ALA A 241 -12.01 6.36 -8.03
N VAL A 242 -12.89 7.35 -8.11
CA VAL A 242 -13.15 8.16 -9.32
C VAL A 242 -12.24 9.39 -9.38
N HIS A 243 -12.20 10.03 -10.55
CA HIS A 243 -11.52 11.30 -10.76
C HIS A 243 -12.25 12.45 -10.04
N TRP A 244 -11.53 13.40 -9.45
CA TRP A 244 -12.08 14.70 -9.03
C TRP A 244 -11.78 15.79 -10.07
N LEU A 245 -10.71 15.60 -10.84
CA LEU A 245 -10.27 16.40 -11.98
C LEU A 245 -9.93 15.47 -13.15
N PRO A 246 -10.07 15.90 -14.42
CA PRO A 246 -9.91 15.04 -15.60
C PRO A 246 -8.59 14.23 -15.68
N ASP A 247 -7.49 14.76 -15.17
CA ASP A 247 -6.15 14.15 -15.27
C ASP A 247 -5.53 13.79 -13.90
N ASP A 248 -6.33 13.78 -12.83
CA ASP A 248 -5.81 13.36 -11.54
C ASP A 248 -5.62 11.83 -11.45
N ILE A 249 -5.00 11.37 -10.37
CA ILE A 249 -4.74 9.95 -10.12
C ILE A 249 -5.52 9.52 -8.87
N PRO A 250 -6.58 8.72 -9.00
CA PRO A 250 -7.34 8.20 -7.87
C PRO A 250 -6.50 7.28 -6.97
N PRO A 251 -6.89 7.13 -5.68
CA PRO A 251 -6.20 6.23 -4.77
C PRO A 251 -6.15 4.80 -5.32
N SER A 252 -5.01 4.14 -5.11
CA SER A 252 -4.74 2.81 -5.64
C SER A 252 -3.69 2.10 -4.81
N GLY A 253 -3.77 0.77 -4.68
CA GLY A 253 -2.66 -0.03 -4.12
C GLY A 253 -1.38 0.03 -4.97
N ALA A 254 -1.49 0.49 -6.23
CA ALA A 254 -0.34 0.80 -7.08
C ALA A 254 0.52 1.97 -6.56
N LEU A 255 -0.02 2.76 -5.63
CA LEU A 255 0.62 3.93 -5.04
C LEU A 255 1.25 3.62 -3.67
N ASP A 256 1.40 2.34 -3.31
CA ASP A 256 2.21 1.93 -2.17
C ASP A 256 3.69 2.30 -2.44
N PRO A 257 4.26 3.29 -1.72
CA PRO A 257 5.62 3.73 -2.00
C PRO A 257 6.66 2.68 -1.61
N GLU A 258 6.38 1.79 -0.65
CA GLU A 258 7.36 0.81 -0.20
C GLU A 258 7.53 -0.31 -1.24
N ALA A 259 6.46 -0.66 -1.95
CA ALA A 259 6.51 -1.58 -3.08
C ALA A 259 7.33 -1.00 -4.23
N LEU A 260 7.11 0.29 -4.53
CA LEU A 260 7.83 1.02 -5.57
C LEU A 260 9.33 1.14 -5.23
N LYS A 261 9.68 1.55 -4.00
CA LYS A 261 11.06 1.63 -3.52
C LYS A 261 11.76 0.28 -3.62
N ARG A 262 11.10 -0.80 -3.19
CA ARG A 262 11.68 -2.14 -3.19
C ARG A 262 12.05 -2.63 -4.59
N ASP A 263 11.28 -2.29 -5.62
CA ASP A 263 11.64 -2.63 -7.00
C ASP A 263 12.91 -1.91 -7.48
N PHE A 264 13.22 -0.71 -6.99
CA PHE A 264 14.49 -0.03 -7.29
C PHE A 264 15.64 -0.48 -6.38
N LEU A 265 15.36 -0.88 -5.14
CA LEU A 265 16.37 -1.50 -4.26
C LEU A 265 16.85 -2.84 -4.82
N LEU A 266 15.91 -3.71 -5.23
CA LEU A 266 16.18 -5.08 -5.65
C LEU A 266 16.35 -5.23 -7.17
N GLY A 267 15.97 -4.22 -7.93
CA GLY A 267 15.97 -4.24 -9.39
C GLY A 267 14.77 -4.95 -9.99
N ILE A 268 14.37 -4.48 -11.17
CA ILE A 268 13.28 -5.06 -11.95
C ILE A 268 13.62 -5.01 -13.44
N GLY A 269 13.60 -6.19 -14.08
CA GLY A 269 13.95 -6.36 -15.50
C GLY A 269 12.88 -5.90 -16.49
N MET A 270 12.09 -4.87 -16.16
CA MET A 270 11.02 -4.37 -17.03
C MET A 270 11.42 -3.06 -17.71
N ALA A 271 11.52 -3.09 -19.04
CA ALA A 271 11.79 -1.90 -19.85
C ALA A 271 10.71 -0.82 -19.62
N GLY A 272 11.15 0.43 -19.46
CA GLY A 272 10.25 1.58 -19.26
C GLY A 272 9.60 1.67 -17.87
N TYR A 273 9.93 0.77 -16.93
CA TYR A 273 9.32 0.77 -15.59
C TYR A 273 9.53 2.09 -14.84
N ALA A 274 10.73 2.65 -14.90
CA ALA A 274 11.04 3.96 -14.34
C ALA A 274 10.09 5.07 -14.84
N GLY A 275 9.79 5.08 -16.14
CA GLY A 275 8.83 6.02 -16.73
C GLY A 275 7.40 5.75 -16.28
N HIS A 276 7.04 4.49 -16.04
CA HIS A 276 5.75 4.14 -15.44
C HIS A 276 5.61 4.69 -14.01
N VAL A 277 6.61 4.47 -13.15
CA VAL A 277 6.59 4.96 -11.76
C VAL A 277 6.53 6.49 -11.70
N ARG A 278 7.28 7.20 -12.56
CA ARG A 278 7.21 8.68 -12.60
C ARG A 278 5.82 9.22 -12.91
N ARG A 279 4.99 8.50 -13.67
CA ARG A 279 3.59 8.90 -13.92
C ARG A 279 2.73 8.83 -12.66
N LEU A 280 3.14 8.07 -11.64
CA LEU A 280 2.41 7.95 -10.37
C LEU A 280 2.79 9.05 -9.36
N PHE A 281 3.92 9.74 -9.57
CA PHE A 281 4.44 10.76 -8.64
C PHE A 281 3.46 11.84 -8.22
N PRO A 282 2.58 12.37 -9.11
CA PRO A 282 1.59 13.37 -8.70
C PRO A 282 0.67 12.92 -7.56
N ALA A 283 0.51 11.61 -7.34
CA ALA A 283 -0.33 11.04 -6.29
C ALA A 283 0.43 10.63 -5.01
N LEU A 284 1.76 10.69 -5.02
CA LEU A 284 2.62 10.36 -3.88
C LEU A 284 2.89 11.60 -3.03
N LEU A 285 3.42 11.42 -1.82
CA LEU A 285 3.94 12.51 -0.98
C LEU A 285 5.32 12.98 -1.48
N ALA A 286 5.71 14.21 -1.13
CA ALA A 286 6.99 14.78 -1.55
C ALA A 286 8.21 13.96 -1.11
N GLY A 287 8.21 13.49 0.15
CA GLY A 287 9.29 12.64 0.67
C GLY A 287 9.38 11.28 -0.04
N GLU A 288 8.24 10.71 -0.42
CA GLU A 288 8.18 9.42 -1.12
C GLU A 288 8.73 9.55 -2.54
N ARG A 289 8.34 10.62 -3.26
CA ARG A 289 8.91 10.93 -4.59
C ARG A 289 10.42 11.05 -4.52
N ALA A 290 10.93 11.86 -3.58
CA ALA A 290 12.36 12.09 -3.42
C ALA A 290 13.12 10.79 -3.09
N ALA A 291 12.57 9.95 -2.21
CA ALA A 291 13.18 8.66 -1.87
C ALA A 291 13.23 7.71 -3.08
N ILE A 292 12.13 7.60 -3.83
CA ILE A 292 12.09 6.77 -5.04
C ILE A 292 13.06 7.31 -6.10
N GLU A 293 13.09 8.62 -6.35
CA GLU A 293 14.03 9.23 -7.30
C GLU A 293 15.49 8.98 -6.93
N ALA A 294 15.83 9.07 -5.65
CA ALA A 294 17.17 8.77 -5.16
C ALA A 294 17.56 7.30 -5.44
N LEU A 295 16.64 6.35 -5.27
CA LEU A 295 16.87 4.94 -5.58
C LEU A 295 16.96 4.69 -7.09
N MET A 296 16.15 5.38 -7.90
CA MET A 296 16.21 5.29 -9.37
C MET A 296 17.56 5.71 -9.96
N ALA A 297 18.29 6.58 -9.25
CA ALA A 297 19.59 7.09 -9.67
C ALA A 297 20.77 6.19 -9.27
N GLN A 298 20.53 5.12 -8.49
CA GLN A 298 21.58 4.29 -7.92
C GLN A 298 21.58 2.88 -8.54
N PRO A 299 22.75 2.20 -8.55
CA PRO A 299 22.79 0.78 -8.85
C PRO A 299 22.01 -0.02 -7.79
N THR A 300 21.25 -1.01 -8.25
CA THR A 300 20.46 -1.89 -7.37
C THR A 300 21.37 -2.71 -6.44
N LEU A 301 20.86 -3.16 -5.30
CA LEU A 301 21.62 -3.97 -4.35
C LEU A 301 22.19 -5.25 -4.98
N PRO A 302 21.44 -6.02 -5.79
CA PRO A 302 22.01 -7.21 -6.44
C PRO A 302 23.10 -6.88 -7.47
N GLN A 303 23.00 -5.77 -8.21
CA GLN A 303 24.06 -5.33 -9.12
C GLN A 303 25.34 -4.98 -8.35
N ARG A 304 25.21 -4.26 -7.23
CA ARG A 304 26.35 -3.93 -6.37
C ARG A 304 27.00 -5.16 -5.76
N LEU A 305 26.20 -6.16 -5.36
CA LEU A 305 26.71 -7.42 -4.84
C LEU A 305 27.55 -8.13 -5.90
N LEU A 306 27.00 -8.32 -7.10
CA LEU A 306 27.72 -8.99 -8.20
C LEU A 306 29.02 -8.26 -8.55
N ALA A 307 28.98 -6.92 -8.64
CA ALA A 307 30.18 -6.11 -8.87
C ALA A 307 31.23 -6.30 -7.77
N ALA A 308 30.84 -6.31 -6.49
CA ALA A 308 31.76 -6.51 -5.37
C ALA A 308 32.39 -7.91 -5.37
N LEU A 309 31.68 -8.91 -5.89
CA LEU A 309 32.17 -10.28 -6.04
C LEU A 309 32.96 -10.50 -7.35
N ASN A 310 33.13 -9.47 -8.18
CA ASN A 310 33.71 -9.54 -9.53
C ASN A 310 32.99 -10.58 -10.43
N VAL A 311 31.66 -10.64 -10.31
CA VAL A 311 30.81 -11.49 -11.14
C VAL A 311 30.05 -10.61 -12.12
N ASP A 312 30.23 -10.87 -13.41
CA ASP A 312 29.40 -10.25 -14.44
C ASP A 312 28.02 -10.92 -14.49
N ALA A 313 26.97 -10.10 -14.46
CA ALA A 313 25.59 -10.54 -14.53
C ALA A 313 25.27 -11.24 -15.86
N ALA A 314 25.87 -10.80 -16.98
CA ALA A 314 25.67 -11.46 -18.26
C ALA A 314 26.34 -12.84 -18.28
N ALA A 315 27.61 -12.90 -17.85
CA ALA A 315 28.35 -14.16 -17.74
C ALA A 315 27.70 -15.18 -16.78
N LEU A 316 26.97 -14.72 -15.75
CA LEU A 316 26.28 -15.60 -14.80
C LEU A 316 25.24 -16.50 -15.50
N ALA A 317 24.60 -16.03 -16.56
CA ALA A 317 23.62 -16.80 -17.32
C ALA A 317 24.26 -17.91 -18.18
N ASP A 318 25.54 -17.76 -18.53
CA ASP A 318 26.28 -18.69 -19.40
C ASP A 318 27.04 -19.78 -18.63
N LEU A 319 27.07 -19.70 -17.29
CA LEU A 319 27.73 -20.70 -16.46
C LEU A 319 26.97 -22.03 -16.46
N ASP A 320 27.71 -23.13 -16.59
CA ASP A 320 27.19 -24.47 -16.38
C ASP A 320 26.88 -24.76 -14.90
N LEU A 321 26.16 -25.86 -14.62
CA LEU A 321 25.79 -26.23 -13.25
C LEU A 321 27.00 -26.36 -12.32
N ALA A 322 28.13 -26.87 -12.82
CA ALA A 322 29.34 -27.00 -12.04
C ALA A 322 29.95 -25.62 -11.70
N GLY A 323 29.94 -24.69 -12.65
CA GLY A 323 30.35 -23.30 -12.47
C GLY A 323 29.47 -22.58 -11.46
N LEU A 324 28.15 -22.71 -11.56
CA LEU A 324 27.19 -22.12 -10.62
C LEU A 324 27.41 -22.67 -9.19
N ARG A 325 27.62 -23.99 -9.03
CA ARG A 325 27.94 -24.60 -7.72
C ARG A 325 29.25 -24.07 -7.14
N ARG A 326 30.31 -23.98 -7.96
CA ARG A 326 31.59 -23.40 -7.52
C ARG A 326 31.43 -21.94 -7.10
N LEU A 327 30.63 -21.17 -7.84
CA LEU A 327 30.38 -19.77 -7.54
C LEU A 327 29.68 -19.60 -6.18
N VAL A 328 28.58 -20.33 -5.95
CA VAL A 328 27.85 -20.31 -4.67
C VAL A 328 28.75 -20.82 -3.53
N GLY A 329 29.53 -21.88 -3.76
CA GLY A 329 30.47 -22.40 -2.76
C GLY A 329 31.56 -21.40 -2.37
N ARG A 330 32.02 -20.57 -3.32
CA ARG A 330 32.98 -19.49 -3.06
C ARG A 330 32.34 -18.27 -2.40
N HIS A 331 31.07 -18.00 -2.70
CA HIS A 331 30.33 -16.82 -2.26
C HIS A 331 28.96 -17.20 -1.68
N PRO A 332 28.90 -17.73 -0.45
CA PRO A 332 27.66 -18.26 0.13
C PRO A 332 26.56 -17.21 0.31
N ALA A 333 26.91 -15.93 0.46
CA ALA A 333 25.95 -14.82 0.54
C ALA A 333 25.01 -14.77 -0.69
N LEU A 334 25.43 -15.27 -1.86
CA LEU A 334 24.57 -15.34 -3.05
C LEU A 334 23.30 -16.15 -2.81
N ALA A 335 23.34 -17.16 -1.94
CA ALA A 335 22.16 -17.97 -1.60
C ALA A 335 21.13 -17.16 -0.80
N ASP A 336 21.59 -16.35 0.16
CA ASP A 336 20.73 -15.49 0.98
C ASP A 336 20.07 -14.39 0.13
N TRP A 337 20.86 -13.74 -0.73
CA TRP A 337 20.36 -12.74 -1.67
C TRP A 337 19.39 -13.33 -2.71
N TYR A 338 19.67 -14.54 -3.21
CA TYR A 338 18.72 -15.26 -4.05
C TYR A 338 17.41 -15.54 -3.30
N GLY A 339 17.49 -15.97 -2.04
CA GLY A 339 16.32 -16.21 -1.19
C GLY A 339 15.43 -14.98 -1.08
N LEU A 340 16.02 -13.81 -0.81
CA LEU A 340 15.31 -12.52 -0.75
C LEU A 340 14.60 -12.18 -2.06
N LEU A 341 15.32 -12.24 -3.19
CA LEU A 341 14.75 -11.91 -4.50
C LEU A 341 13.63 -12.86 -4.91
N ASN A 342 13.81 -14.16 -4.63
CA ASN A 342 12.80 -15.17 -4.90
C ASN A 342 11.55 -14.96 -4.03
N GLU A 343 11.71 -14.55 -2.77
CA GLU A 343 10.55 -14.25 -1.92
C GLU A 343 9.84 -12.94 -2.34
N HIS A 344 10.57 -11.89 -2.75
CA HIS A 344 9.97 -10.70 -3.36
C HIS A 344 9.11 -11.06 -4.58
N ALA A 345 9.61 -11.94 -5.44
CA ALA A 345 8.86 -12.44 -6.58
C ALA A 345 7.62 -13.27 -6.19
N ARG A 346 7.67 -14.01 -5.08
CA ARG A 346 6.54 -14.78 -4.55
C ARG A 346 5.47 -13.88 -3.91
N VAL A 347 5.87 -12.84 -3.18
CA VAL A 347 4.96 -11.80 -2.68
C VAL A 347 4.22 -11.14 -3.85
N ALA A 348 4.93 -10.75 -4.91
CA ALA A 348 4.30 -10.22 -6.12
C ALA A 348 3.28 -11.19 -6.75
N GLY A 349 3.60 -12.49 -6.76
CA GLY A 349 2.69 -13.54 -7.19
C GLY A 349 1.43 -13.67 -6.32
N ALA A 350 1.57 -13.54 -5.00
CA ALA A 350 0.43 -13.53 -4.07
C ALA A 350 -0.45 -12.29 -4.25
N HIS A 351 0.15 -11.11 -4.47
CA HIS A 351 -0.58 -9.89 -4.80
C HIS A 351 -1.35 -10.02 -6.13
N LEU A 352 -0.69 -10.53 -7.19
CA LEU A 352 -1.37 -10.82 -8.46
C LEU A 352 -2.54 -11.81 -8.27
N MET A 353 -2.37 -12.82 -7.43
CA MET A 353 -3.45 -13.76 -7.11
C MET A 353 -4.63 -13.04 -6.46
N LEU A 354 -4.41 -12.14 -5.50
CA LEU A 354 -5.46 -11.30 -4.91
C LEU A 354 -6.18 -10.48 -5.99
N SER A 355 -5.44 -9.76 -6.84
CA SER A 355 -6.03 -8.98 -7.93
C SER A 355 -6.85 -9.86 -8.88
N LYS A 356 -6.38 -11.07 -9.20
CA LYS A 356 -7.13 -12.03 -10.01
C LYS A 356 -8.39 -12.52 -9.32
N LYS A 357 -8.33 -12.78 -8.00
CA LYS A 357 -9.47 -13.29 -7.22
C LYS A 357 -10.59 -12.23 -7.12
N PHE A 358 -10.24 -11.00 -6.80
CA PHE A 358 -11.22 -9.96 -6.47
C PHE A 358 -11.62 -9.05 -7.63
N LEU A 359 -10.82 -8.99 -8.71
CA LEU A 359 -11.08 -8.09 -9.84
C LEU A 359 -11.15 -8.83 -11.17
N PHE A 360 -10.03 -9.43 -11.62
CA PHE A 360 -9.94 -9.87 -13.02
C PHE A 360 -10.74 -11.13 -13.35
N LYS A 361 -10.69 -12.19 -12.52
CA LYS A 361 -11.46 -13.42 -12.79
C LYS A 361 -12.98 -13.16 -12.74
N PRO A 362 -13.52 -12.47 -11.73
CA PRO A 362 -14.94 -12.15 -11.72
C PRO A 362 -15.35 -11.27 -12.91
N GLN A 363 -14.54 -10.27 -13.30
CA GLN A 363 -14.83 -9.46 -14.48
C GLN A 363 -14.82 -10.29 -15.78
N ARG A 364 -13.87 -11.21 -15.96
CA ARG A 364 -13.88 -12.12 -17.13
C ARG A 364 -15.15 -12.96 -17.20
N ARG A 365 -15.62 -13.48 -16.06
CA ARG A 365 -16.90 -14.23 -16.00
C ARG A 365 -18.10 -13.36 -16.40
N ARG A 366 -18.09 -12.07 -16.03
CA ARG A 366 -19.13 -11.11 -16.45
C ARG A 366 -19.06 -10.83 -17.95
N ASP A 367 -17.86 -10.65 -18.49
CA ASP A 367 -17.66 -10.48 -19.94
C ASP A 367 -18.14 -11.73 -20.71
N GLU A 368 -17.79 -12.94 -20.25
CA GLU A 368 -18.26 -14.21 -20.82
C GLU A 368 -19.80 -14.37 -20.72
N ALA A 369 -20.41 -13.87 -19.65
CA ALA A 369 -21.86 -13.87 -19.45
C ALA A 369 -22.59 -12.73 -20.18
N GLY A 370 -21.88 -11.86 -20.91
CA GLY A 370 -22.47 -10.72 -21.62
C GLY A 370 -22.92 -9.55 -20.72
N LEU A 371 -22.53 -9.54 -19.44
CA LEU A 371 -22.89 -8.50 -18.47
C LEU A 371 -22.02 -7.23 -18.65
N GLY A 372 -20.86 -7.35 -19.27
CA GLY A 372 -19.97 -6.22 -19.56
C GLY A 372 -19.23 -5.66 -18.34
N ASP A 373 -18.75 -4.42 -18.46
CA ASP A 373 -17.92 -3.72 -17.48
C ASP A 373 -18.72 -2.65 -16.72
N GLN A 374 -18.31 -2.35 -15.48
CA GLN A 374 -18.99 -1.35 -14.66
C GLN A 374 -18.78 0.06 -15.22
N PRO A 375 -19.76 0.98 -15.03
CA PRO A 375 -19.78 2.23 -15.76
C PRO A 375 -18.78 3.26 -15.22
N LEU A 376 -18.55 3.40 -13.90
CA LEU A 376 -17.72 4.50 -13.37
C LEU A 376 -16.22 4.22 -13.42
N VAL A 377 -15.79 3.14 -12.78
CA VAL A 377 -14.39 2.70 -12.75
C VAL A 377 -14.34 1.32 -13.38
N SER A 378 -13.66 1.21 -14.53
CA SER A 378 -13.50 -0.05 -15.26
C SER A 378 -12.89 -1.13 -14.38
N ASN A 379 -13.47 -2.33 -14.42
CA ASN A 379 -12.93 -3.51 -13.73
C ASN A 379 -11.92 -4.29 -14.57
N ARG A 380 -11.64 -3.86 -15.81
CA ARG A 380 -10.63 -4.48 -16.69
C ARG A 380 -9.20 -4.02 -16.38
N SER A 381 -9.04 -2.95 -15.60
CA SER A 381 -7.74 -2.40 -15.20
C SER A 381 -7.74 -1.89 -13.76
N GLY A 382 -6.55 -1.67 -13.20
CA GLY A 382 -6.31 -0.86 -12.01
C GLY A 382 -6.85 0.57 -12.18
N THR A 383 -7.11 1.28 -11.09
CA THR A 383 -7.45 2.72 -11.13
C THR A 383 -6.34 3.57 -11.76
N THR A 384 -5.10 3.06 -11.78
CA THR A 384 -3.94 3.65 -12.47
C THR A 384 -3.74 3.12 -13.91
N GLY A 385 -4.71 2.39 -14.45
CA GLY A 385 -4.65 1.82 -15.80
C GLY A 385 -3.88 0.49 -15.93
N MET A 386 -3.34 -0.07 -14.83
CA MET A 386 -2.61 -1.35 -14.88
C MET A 386 -3.54 -2.53 -15.19
N THR A 387 -3.36 -3.19 -16.33
CA THR A 387 -4.12 -4.38 -16.71
C THR A 387 -3.64 -5.65 -16.00
N GLU A 388 -4.42 -6.74 -16.06
CA GLU A 388 -3.97 -8.06 -15.60
C GLU A 388 -2.65 -8.47 -16.27
N THR A 389 -2.54 -8.27 -17.59
CA THR A 389 -1.33 -8.59 -18.37
C THR A 389 -0.13 -7.73 -17.96
N PHE A 390 -0.35 -6.48 -17.53
CA PHE A 390 0.72 -5.66 -16.97
C PHE A 390 1.23 -6.22 -15.65
N LEU A 391 0.33 -6.60 -14.73
CA LEU A 391 0.70 -7.19 -13.44
C LEU A 391 1.36 -8.57 -13.59
N GLU A 392 0.94 -9.37 -14.57
CA GLU A 392 1.62 -10.62 -14.93
C GLU A 392 3.05 -10.39 -15.41
N ARG A 393 3.27 -9.39 -16.28
CA ARG A 393 4.62 -9.01 -16.73
C ARG A 393 5.47 -8.50 -15.58
N LEU A 394 4.92 -7.69 -14.67
CA LEU A 394 5.65 -7.24 -13.47
C LEU A 394 6.06 -8.43 -12.59
N THR A 395 5.13 -9.36 -12.35
CA THR A 395 5.41 -10.57 -11.58
C THR A 395 6.48 -11.41 -12.24
N ARG A 396 6.46 -11.56 -13.57
CA ARG A 396 7.49 -12.25 -14.34
C ARG A 396 8.85 -11.54 -14.24
N ALA A 397 8.88 -10.22 -14.43
CA ALA A 397 10.12 -9.44 -14.34
C ALA A 397 10.79 -9.55 -12.97
N ARG A 398 10.02 -9.66 -11.88
CA ARG A 398 10.56 -9.92 -10.54
C ARG A 398 11.11 -11.35 -10.38
N ARG A 399 10.55 -12.34 -11.08
CA ARG A 399 11.06 -13.74 -11.09
C ARG A 399 12.33 -13.91 -11.94
N GLU A 400 12.50 -13.06 -12.96
CA GLU A 400 13.65 -13.01 -13.87
C GLU A 400 14.72 -12.04 -13.35
N HIS A 401 14.88 -11.97 -12.03
CA HIS A 401 15.88 -11.12 -11.37
C HIS A 401 17.31 -11.56 -11.72
N VAL A 402 18.30 -10.70 -11.46
CA VAL A 402 19.70 -10.93 -11.88
C VAL A 402 20.32 -12.23 -11.34
N LEU A 403 19.91 -12.68 -10.15
CA LEU A 403 20.37 -13.95 -9.56
C LEU A 403 19.55 -15.19 -10.01
N ALA A 404 18.58 -15.05 -10.91
CA ALA A 404 17.72 -16.16 -11.34
C ALA A 404 18.49 -17.37 -11.93
N PRO A 405 19.64 -17.20 -12.62
CA PRO A 405 20.45 -18.33 -13.08
C PRO A 405 20.92 -19.28 -11.97
N LEU A 406 20.97 -18.83 -10.70
CA LEU A 406 21.33 -19.68 -9.56
C LEU A 406 20.23 -20.68 -9.17
N ARG A 407 19.00 -20.57 -9.72
CA ARG A 407 17.86 -21.41 -9.36
C ARG A 407 18.16 -22.92 -9.39
N PRO A 408 18.75 -23.51 -10.44
CA PRO A 408 18.93 -24.96 -10.53
C PRO A 408 19.81 -25.53 -9.40
N VAL A 409 20.77 -24.75 -8.90
CA VAL A 409 21.70 -25.19 -7.85
C VAL A 409 21.19 -24.90 -6.44
N LEU A 410 20.32 -23.90 -6.27
CA LEU A 410 19.78 -23.49 -4.97
C LEU A 410 18.42 -24.11 -4.63
N THR A 411 17.65 -24.54 -5.63
CA THR A 411 16.31 -25.13 -5.43
C THR A 411 16.24 -26.62 -5.73
N GLY A 412 17.29 -27.19 -6.31
CA GLY A 412 17.33 -28.61 -6.67
C GLY A 412 16.44 -28.99 -7.86
N GLU A 413 15.87 -28.02 -8.60
CA GLU A 413 15.18 -28.26 -9.88
C GLU A 413 16.20 -28.65 -10.97
N THR A 414 16.67 -29.89 -10.90
CA THR A 414 17.28 -30.63 -12.01
C THR A 414 16.46 -31.89 -12.27
N VAL A 415 16.23 -32.19 -13.55
CA VAL A 415 15.41 -33.29 -14.12
C VAL A 415 15.88 -34.71 -13.72
N THR A 416 16.81 -34.85 -12.79
CA THR A 416 17.27 -36.14 -12.28
C THR A 416 17.32 -36.11 -10.76
N ASN A 417 16.36 -36.80 -10.15
CA ASN A 417 16.38 -37.16 -8.73
C ASN A 417 17.66 -37.93 -8.41
N THR A 418 18.63 -37.25 -7.81
CA THR A 418 19.59 -37.89 -6.91
C THR A 418 19.93 -36.89 -5.82
N PRO A 419 19.60 -37.17 -4.55
CA PRO A 419 19.84 -36.23 -3.46
C PRO A 419 21.34 -36.20 -3.17
N ASP A 420 22.01 -35.12 -3.56
CA ASP A 420 23.40 -34.89 -3.15
C ASP A 420 23.41 -34.22 -1.76
N ALA A 421 23.92 -34.97 -0.79
CA ALA A 421 23.98 -34.61 0.61
C ALA A 421 25.14 -33.62 0.84
N GLY A 422 24.96 -32.36 0.47
CA GLY A 422 26.04 -31.36 0.58
C GLY A 422 25.67 -29.95 1.00
N VAL A 423 24.39 -29.55 0.93
CA VAL A 423 23.97 -28.19 1.31
C VAL A 423 22.78 -28.28 2.24
N ARG A 424 23.05 -28.54 3.53
CA ARG A 424 22.08 -28.29 4.59
C ARG A 424 22.16 -26.81 4.94
N SER A 425 21.14 -26.05 4.57
CA SER A 425 20.85 -24.78 5.24
C SER A 425 20.65 -25.08 6.73
N PRO A 426 21.31 -24.36 7.66
CA PRO A 426 21.02 -24.51 9.07
C PRO A 426 19.56 -24.14 9.29
N SER A 427 18.81 -25.10 9.83
CA SER A 427 17.49 -24.90 10.42
C SER A 427 17.66 -24.01 11.65
N GLU A 428 17.79 -22.71 11.43
CA GLU A 428 17.54 -21.70 12.46
C GLU A 428 16.02 -21.65 12.69
N THR A 429 15.62 -21.68 13.96
CA THR A 429 14.24 -21.46 14.40
C THR A 429 13.62 -20.32 13.60
N ALA A 430 12.53 -20.58 12.88
CA ALA A 430 11.89 -19.58 12.03
C ALA A 430 11.54 -18.34 12.87
N ALA A 431 12.14 -17.19 12.52
CA ALA A 431 11.91 -15.95 13.24
C ALA A 431 10.42 -15.62 13.28
N SER A 432 9.91 -15.25 14.45
CA SER A 432 8.50 -14.98 14.66
C SER A 432 8.19 -13.54 14.28
N VAL A 433 7.47 -13.35 13.18
CA VAL A 433 6.99 -12.03 12.76
C VAL A 433 5.56 -11.82 13.24
N ALA A 434 5.33 -10.75 14.02
CA ALA A 434 4.01 -10.33 14.48
C ALA A 434 3.66 -8.95 13.94
N VAL A 435 2.45 -8.80 13.40
CA VAL A 435 1.91 -7.53 12.92
C VAL A 435 0.64 -7.19 13.69
N SER A 436 0.63 -6.06 14.37
CA SER A 436 -0.47 -5.68 15.27
C SER A 436 -0.79 -4.20 15.19
N LEU A 437 -2.02 -3.83 15.55
CA LEU A 437 -2.34 -2.44 15.82
C LEU A 437 -1.74 -2.07 17.17
N ALA A 438 -1.13 -0.88 17.26
CA ALA A 438 -0.64 -0.37 18.53
C ALA A 438 -1.81 -0.27 19.53
N ALA A 439 -1.59 -0.71 20.77
CA ALA A 439 -2.56 -0.51 21.84
C ALA A 439 -2.82 0.99 22.00
N ARG A 440 -4.08 1.39 22.22
CA ARG A 440 -4.44 2.79 22.48
C ARG A 440 -3.53 3.33 23.57
N GLY A 441 -2.83 4.44 23.29
CA GLY A 441 -1.97 5.09 24.26
C GLY A 441 -2.78 5.49 25.50
N GLY A 442 -2.68 4.71 26.56
CA GLY A 442 -3.17 5.07 27.89
C GLY A 442 -2.29 6.17 28.46
N GLY A 443 -2.59 7.42 28.13
CA GLY A 443 -2.03 8.58 28.82
C GLY A 443 -2.62 8.69 30.22
N GLN A 444 -2.00 8.02 31.20
CA GLN A 444 -1.69 8.49 32.55
C GLN A 444 -1.26 7.28 33.39
N ALA A 445 0.06 7.12 33.57
CA ALA A 445 0.57 6.40 34.73
C ALA A 445 0.16 7.22 35.96
N MET A 446 -0.90 6.79 36.62
CA MET A 446 -1.26 7.30 37.94
C MET A 446 -0.15 6.84 38.89
N THR A 447 0.79 7.72 39.19
CA THR A 447 1.77 7.56 40.24
C THR A 447 1.03 7.47 41.57
N VAL A 448 0.81 6.25 42.05
CA VAL A 448 0.46 5.99 43.44
C VAL A 448 1.71 6.34 44.27
N PRO A 449 1.65 7.34 45.18
CA PRO A 449 2.79 7.63 46.03
C PRO A 449 2.99 6.45 47.01
N PRO A 450 4.24 6.12 47.36
CA PRO A 450 4.51 5.03 48.28
C PRO A 450 3.91 5.34 49.65
N ALA A 451 3.19 4.37 50.20
CA ALA A 451 2.73 4.39 51.58
C ALA A 451 3.92 4.62 52.52
N THR A 452 3.86 5.72 53.27
CA THR A 452 4.73 5.99 54.39
C THR A 452 4.51 4.94 55.48
N THR A 453 5.44 3.99 55.58
CA THR A 453 5.61 3.21 56.79
C THR A 453 6.46 4.00 57.80
N ARG A 454 5.84 4.30 58.96
CA ARG A 454 6.34 4.22 60.35
C ARG A 454 6.06 5.47 61.18
N GLY A 455 5.46 5.23 62.35
CA GLY A 455 5.18 6.18 63.41
C GLY A 455 3.95 5.74 64.18
#